data_AF-A0A9Q0NHK6-F1
#
_entry.id   AF-A0A9Q0NHK6-F1
#
_cell.length_a   1.000
_cell.length_b   1.000
_cell.length_c   1.000
_cell.angle_alpha   90.00
_cell.angle_beta   90.00
_cell.angle_gamma   90.00
#
_symmetry.space_group_name_H-M   'P 1'
#
loop_
_entity.id
_entity.type
_entity.pdbx_description
1 polymer ?
#
loop_
_entity_poly.entity_id
_entity_poly.type
_entity_poly.pdbx_seq_one_letter_code
_entity_poly.pdbx_strand_id
1 'polypeptide(L)'
;VIQVVDGCDNKYVQSYQKYVSIKLVRNGDLVKDFNLMELSSISNDLELFISDEPVAVAYNLPWISSITLPTSILATCYVYPSKIEMQCSNPAETTYVWYKGKPNEKEKNDDAISWTEISHKSPYLVEASDIGYKLKLVCTPRNGSKTGPTADCVSTCTVEAGPGVCLFEQRHLYTQKILPDDMFRVVTYNLLADLYADSDYSRSILFPYCPPYALAIDYRKQLFMKEIAGYNADIICLQEVDGKVFDLDLLPFLQMSNYIGMYKSKGATAEGLATFVNSKKFSLVKNCGINIGENISTLDIFDELWRKIQSNEPLVKRITERSTAVHVTTVKSNDSDKVLVIANTHLYFHPDAAHIRLLQIAFCMKYVESVYHQTKQELNLDENDISIIFCGDFNSVPDGGIFKLMTQRHVEENFVDFQSSK
;
A
#
# COMPACT_ATOMS: atom_id res chain seq x y z
N VAL A 1 -2.92 34.70 -2.02
CA VAL A 1 -3.44 33.73 -3.01
C VAL A 1 -4.69 33.10 -2.42
N ILE A 2 -5.86 33.31 -3.02
CA ILE A 2 -7.08 32.57 -2.67
C ILE A 2 -7.15 31.37 -3.62
N GLN A 3 -7.16 30.15 -3.06
CA GLN A 3 -7.32 28.93 -3.84
C GLN A 3 -8.81 28.69 -4.05
N VAL A 4 -9.24 28.63 -5.32
CA VAL A 4 -10.58 28.15 -5.69
C VAL A 4 -10.41 26.68 -6.06
N VAL A 5 -10.98 25.79 -5.26
CA VAL A 5 -10.97 24.34 -5.46
C VAL A 5 -12.34 23.93 -5.97
N ASP A 6 -12.40 23.18 -7.08
CA ASP A 6 -13.65 22.58 -7.55
C ASP A 6 -14.18 21.58 -6.50
N GLY A 7 -15.38 21.81 -5.95
CA GLY A 7 -16.15 20.80 -5.22
C GLY A 7 -16.33 20.93 -3.70
N CYS A 8 -16.12 22.09 -3.06
CA CYS A 8 -16.43 22.24 -1.63
C CYS A 8 -17.82 22.84 -1.34
N ASP A 9 -18.64 22.10 -0.59
CA ASP A 9 -19.90 22.55 0.00
C ASP A 9 -19.66 23.69 1.01
N ASN A 10 -20.34 24.81 0.78
CA ASN A 10 -20.32 26.00 1.63
C ASN A 10 -21.08 25.77 2.95
N LYS A 11 -20.41 25.38 4.05
CA LYS A 11 -20.94 25.63 5.40
C LYS A 11 -19.86 26.02 6.42
N TYR A 12 -20.15 27.15 7.09
CA TYR A 12 -19.57 27.72 8.31
C TYR A 12 -18.35 28.63 8.20
N VAL A 13 -18.61 29.95 8.19
CA VAL A 13 -17.82 30.94 8.95
C VAL A 13 -18.81 31.95 9.57
N GLN A 14 -18.94 31.95 10.89
CA GLN A 14 -19.61 33.04 11.64
C GLN A 14 -18.61 33.72 12.58
N SER A 15 -18.73 35.06 12.57
CA SER A 15 -18.20 36.09 13.49
C SER A 15 -16.69 36.30 13.56
N TYR A 16 -16.19 37.30 12.81
CA TYR A 16 -15.45 38.48 13.30
C TYR A 16 -15.27 39.45 12.11
N GLN A 17 -16.17 40.45 11.96
CA GLN A 17 -16.13 41.44 10.87
C GLN A 17 -15.29 42.67 11.26
N LYS A 18 -14.05 42.73 10.79
CA LYS A 18 -13.56 43.96 10.14
C LYS A 18 -13.93 43.79 8.67
N TYR A 19 -14.67 44.74 8.09
CA TYR A 19 -15.16 44.64 6.71
C TYR A 19 -13.98 44.66 5.72
N VAL A 20 -13.47 43.48 5.40
CA VAL A 20 -12.61 43.27 4.24
C VAL A 20 -13.53 43.29 3.03
N SER A 21 -13.42 44.30 2.16
CA SER A 21 -14.15 44.31 0.90
C SER A 21 -13.46 43.34 -0.06
N ILE A 22 -14.20 42.33 -0.52
CA ILE A 22 -13.71 41.37 -1.52
C ILE A 22 -14.47 41.63 -2.81
N LYS A 23 -13.75 42.00 -3.88
CA LYS A 23 -14.31 42.21 -5.22
C LYS A 23 -13.59 41.32 -6.20
N LEU A 24 -14.32 40.63 -7.06
CA LEU A 24 -13.76 39.88 -8.18
C LEU A 24 -14.11 40.63 -9.46
N VAL A 25 -13.11 40.99 -10.24
CA VAL A 25 -13.24 41.79 -11.46
C VAL A 25 -12.78 40.95 -12.63
N ARG A 26 -13.53 40.96 -13.74
CA ARG A 26 -13.16 40.32 -15.00
C ARG A 26 -13.16 41.37 -16.10
N ASN A 27 -12.02 41.58 -16.76
CA ASN A 27 -11.88 42.58 -17.84
C ASN A 27 -12.42 43.98 -17.47
N GLY A 28 -12.30 44.38 -16.21
CA GLY A 28 -12.78 45.67 -15.69
C GLY A 28 -14.20 45.67 -15.11
N ASP A 29 -14.98 44.60 -15.28
CA ASP A 29 -16.35 44.49 -14.77
C ASP A 29 -16.45 43.65 -13.49
N LEU A 30 -17.26 44.09 -12.53
CA LEU A 30 -17.52 43.36 -11.29
C LEU A 30 -18.30 42.08 -11.57
N VAL A 31 -17.73 40.94 -11.19
CA VAL A 31 -18.37 39.63 -11.33
C VAL A 31 -19.35 39.42 -10.16
N LYS A 32 -20.65 39.26 -10.48
CA LYS A 32 -21.73 39.13 -9.47
C LYS A 32 -22.21 37.70 -9.25
N ASP A 33 -22.11 36.83 -10.26
CA ASP A 33 -22.47 35.40 -10.19
C ASP A 33 -21.41 34.59 -10.96
N PHE A 34 -21.01 33.43 -10.42
CA PHE A 34 -19.92 32.61 -10.98
C PHE A 34 -20.39 31.16 -11.22
N ASN A 35 -20.19 30.65 -12.43
CA ASN A 35 -20.31 29.23 -12.74
C ASN A 35 -18.91 28.59 -12.70
N LEU A 36 -18.68 27.63 -11.79
CA LEU A 36 -17.37 26.99 -11.61
C LEU A 36 -16.87 26.28 -12.88
N MET A 37 -17.76 25.77 -13.74
CA MET A 37 -17.38 25.10 -14.99
C MET A 37 -16.69 26.00 -16.02
N GLU A 38 -16.76 27.33 -15.87
CA GLU A 38 -16.14 28.27 -16.79
C GLU A 38 -14.72 28.69 -16.34
N LEU A 39 -14.27 28.34 -15.13
CA LEU A 39 -12.99 28.81 -14.56
C LEU A 39 -11.75 28.40 -15.36
N SER A 40 -11.75 27.21 -15.96
CA SER A 40 -10.60 26.71 -16.72
C SER A 40 -10.35 27.47 -18.03
N SER A 41 -11.35 28.18 -18.57
CA SER A 41 -11.24 28.97 -19.80
C SER A 41 -10.98 30.46 -19.56
N ILE A 42 -10.99 30.94 -18.31
CA ILE A 42 -10.98 32.37 -17.95
C ILE A 42 -9.69 32.80 -17.21
N SER A 43 -8.73 31.90 -17.01
CA SER A 43 -7.65 32.06 -16.01
C SER A 43 -6.74 33.31 -16.11
N ASN A 44 -6.74 34.05 -17.21
CA ASN A 44 -5.90 35.24 -17.40
C ASN A 44 -6.61 36.58 -17.19
N ASP A 45 -7.93 36.59 -17.04
CA ASP A 45 -8.76 37.82 -17.11
C ASP A 45 -9.37 38.22 -15.76
N LEU A 46 -9.04 37.51 -14.68
CA LEU A 46 -9.66 37.65 -13.36
C LEU A 46 -8.72 38.28 -12.33
N GLU A 47 -9.16 39.40 -11.76
CA GLU A 47 -8.48 40.14 -10.70
C GLU A 47 -9.31 40.08 -9.42
N LEU A 48 -8.68 39.67 -8.31
CA LEU A 48 -9.31 39.71 -7.00
C LEU A 48 -8.79 40.92 -6.25
N PHE A 49 -9.68 41.77 -5.75
CA PHE A 49 -9.33 42.89 -4.89
C PHE A 49 -9.75 42.58 -3.46
N ILE A 50 -8.82 42.75 -2.52
CA ILE A 50 -9.06 42.66 -1.08
C ILE A 50 -8.77 44.04 -0.50
N SER A 51 -9.78 44.72 0.05
CA SER A 51 -9.66 46.10 0.54
C SER A 51 -9.11 47.06 -0.53
N ASP A 52 -9.57 46.87 -1.78
CA ASP A 52 -9.18 47.64 -2.97
C ASP A 52 -7.70 47.47 -3.41
N GLU A 53 -6.96 46.55 -2.78
CA GLU A 53 -5.63 46.13 -3.24
C GLU A 53 -5.75 44.92 -4.17
N PRO A 54 -5.13 44.94 -5.37
CA PRO A 54 -5.13 43.81 -6.28
C PRO A 54 -4.32 42.64 -5.70
N VAL A 55 -4.94 41.47 -5.67
CA VAL A 55 -4.36 40.21 -5.22
C VAL A 55 -4.34 39.25 -6.40
N ALA A 56 -3.15 38.72 -6.70
CA ALA A 56 -2.99 37.72 -7.73
C ALA A 56 -3.88 36.49 -7.43
N VAL A 57 -4.73 36.15 -8.40
CA VAL A 57 -5.53 34.92 -8.39
C VAL A 57 -4.71 33.84 -9.07
N ALA A 58 -4.54 32.70 -8.40
CA ALA A 58 -3.80 31.58 -8.94
C ALA A 58 -4.67 30.33 -8.90
N TYR A 59 -4.89 29.76 -10.08
CA TYR A 59 -5.78 28.62 -10.27
C TYR A 59 -5.01 27.31 -10.22
N ASN A 60 -5.57 26.35 -9.46
CA ASN A 60 -5.03 25.00 -9.34
C ASN A 60 -3.52 25.03 -9.09
N LEU A 61 -3.08 25.91 -8.19
CA LEU A 61 -1.71 25.86 -7.72
C LEU A 61 -1.50 24.55 -6.99
N PRO A 62 -0.31 23.92 -7.15
CA PRO A 62 0.08 22.82 -6.30
C PRO A 62 -0.10 23.21 -4.83
N TRP A 63 -0.72 22.35 -4.04
CA TRP A 63 -1.04 22.63 -2.64
C TRP A 63 -0.93 21.37 -1.80
N ILE A 64 -0.47 21.50 -0.56
CA ILE A 64 -0.45 20.44 0.44
C ILE A 64 -1.47 20.82 1.52
N SER A 65 -2.58 20.08 1.61
CA SER A 65 -3.64 20.34 2.59
C SER A 65 -3.33 19.77 3.97
N SER A 66 -2.59 18.66 4.01
CA SER A 66 -2.24 17.98 5.25
C SER A 66 -0.93 17.23 5.07
N ILE A 67 -0.07 17.28 6.08
CA ILE A 67 1.16 16.49 6.15
C ILE A 67 1.43 16.08 7.60
N THR A 68 1.82 14.84 7.82
CA THR A 68 2.08 14.28 9.16
C THR A 68 3.23 13.30 9.11
N LEU A 69 4.15 13.38 10.07
CA LEU A 69 5.25 12.43 10.22
C LEU A 69 4.82 11.22 11.08
N PRO A 70 5.49 10.07 10.93
CA PRO A 70 5.22 8.88 11.74
C PRO A 70 5.39 9.14 13.24
N THR A 71 4.64 8.40 14.04
CA THR A 71 4.69 8.44 15.50
C THR A 71 5.90 7.73 16.10
N SER A 72 6.59 6.91 15.29
CA SER A 72 7.86 6.25 15.63
C SER A 72 8.85 6.46 14.50
N ILE A 73 10.10 6.80 14.83
CA ILE A 73 11.17 7.01 13.84
C ILE A 73 12.44 6.33 14.37
N LEU A 74 12.92 5.31 13.67
CA LEU A 74 14.08 4.51 14.06
C LEU A 74 15.31 4.87 13.24
N ALA A 75 16.46 4.98 13.90
CA ALA A 75 17.74 5.06 13.21
C ALA A 75 17.95 3.82 12.30
N THR A 76 18.60 4.02 11.16
CA THR A 76 18.83 3.01 10.09
C THR A 76 17.60 2.56 9.32
N CYS A 77 16.45 3.20 9.55
CA CYS A 77 15.23 2.99 8.78
C CYS A 77 14.91 4.23 7.92
N TYR A 78 14.11 4.03 6.88
CA TYR A 78 13.61 5.14 6.08
C TYR A 78 12.44 5.84 6.77
N VAL A 79 12.44 7.17 6.74
CA VAL A 79 11.35 8.02 7.22
C VAL A 79 10.77 8.84 6.07
N TYR A 80 9.45 8.96 6.08
CA TYR A 80 8.63 9.71 5.13
C TYR A 80 7.29 10.05 5.80
N PRO A 81 6.49 10.97 5.26
CA PRO A 81 5.19 11.31 5.83
C PRO A 81 4.28 10.08 5.94
N SER A 82 3.73 9.82 7.12
CA SER A 82 2.67 8.82 7.31
C SER A 82 1.35 9.26 6.68
N LYS A 83 1.20 10.56 6.44
CA LYS A 83 0.10 11.17 5.71
C LYS A 83 0.60 12.37 4.92
N ILE A 84 0.24 12.44 3.64
CA ILE A 84 0.40 13.64 2.82
C ILE A 84 -0.76 13.75 1.84
N GLU A 85 -1.50 14.85 1.91
CA GLU A 85 -2.62 15.14 1.00
C GLU A 85 -2.23 16.30 0.11
N MET A 86 -2.17 16.04 -1.20
CA MET A 86 -1.81 17.04 -2.21
C MET A 86 -2.97 17.31 -3.16
N GLN A 87 -3.12 18.56 -3.56
CA GLN A 87 -4.05 19.00 -4.59
C GLN A 87 -3.27 19.64 -5.73
N CYS A 88 -3.68 19.37 -6.97
CA CYS A 88 -3.08 19.94 -8.19
C CYS A 88 -1.54 19.83 -8.25
N SER A 89 -0.95 18.85 -7.57
CA SER A 89 0.50 18.65 -7.43
C SER A 89 0.93 17.35 -8.09
N ASN A 90 2.12 17.33 -8.66
CA ASN A 90 2.80 16.12 -9.11
C ASN A 90 3.80 15.67 -8.02
N PRO A 91 3.54 14.56 -7.30
CA PRO A 91 4.42 14.08 -6.23
C PRO A 91 5.87 13.84 -6.67
N ALA A 92 6.10 13.50 -7.95
CA ALA A 92 7.44 13.27 -8.52
C ALA A 92 8.24 14.56 -8.74
N GLU A 93 7.57 15.71 -8.81
CA GLU A 93 8.20 17.02 -8.98
C GLU A 93 8.26 17.82 -7.68
N THR A 94 7.44 17.47 -6.68
CA THR A 94 7.47 18.07 -5.35
C THR A 94 8.85 17.90 -4.72
N THR A 95 9.39 18.97 -4.14
CA THR A 95 10.70 18.94 -3.48
C THR A 95 10.55 18.79 -1.98
N TYR A 96 11.47 18.04 -1.37
CA TYR A 96 11.46 17.70 0.04
C TYR A 96 12.80 18.07 0.67
N VAL A 97 12.77 18.80 1.79
CA VAL A 97 13.96 19.14 2.56
C VAL A 97 13.77 18.73 4.01
N TRP A 98 14.69 17.91 4.50
CA TRP A 98 14.70 17.41 5.87
C TRP A 98 15.65 18.22 6.73
N TYR A 99 15.23 18.44 7.96
CA TYR A 99 16.01 19.08 9.01
C TYR A 99 15.98 18.21 10.28
N LYS A 100 17.02 18.33 11.10
CA LYS A 100 17.00 17.85 12.49
C LYS A 100 17.22 18.97 13.47
N GLY A 101 16.70 18.81 14.68
CA GLY A 101 16.90 19.74 15.77
C GLY A 101 16.78 19.05 17.12
N LYS A 102 17.61 19.47 18.08
CA LYS A 102 17.54 18.96 19.46
C LYS A 102 16.36 19.63 20.17
N PRO A 103 15.45 18.86 20.79
CA PRO A 103 14.45 19.43 21.67
C PRO A 103 15.12 20.18 22.83
N ASN A 104 14.53 21.30 23.25
CA ASN A 104 14.95 21.99 24.46
C ASN A 104 14.34 21.29 25.68
N GLU A 105 15.16 20.79 26.61
CA GLU A 105 14.67 20.11 27.82
C GLU A 105 13.82 21.04 28.72
N LYS A 106 14.00 22.35 28.61
CA LYS A 106 13.32 23.36 29.46
C LYS A 106 12.06 23.94 28.83
N GLU A 107 11.93 23.91 27.50
CA GLU A 107 10.81 24.49 26.77
C GLU A 107 10.16 23.40 25.92
N LYS A 108 8.91 23.04 26.27
CA LYS A 108 8.17 21.97 25.58
C LYS A 108 7.64 22.34 24.19
N ASN A 109 7.94 23.55 23.71
CA ASN A 109 7.50 24.03 22.41
C ASN A 109 8.64 23.95 21.38
N ASP A 110 8.30 23.61 20.15
CA ASP A 110 9.24 23.39 19.05
C ASP A 110 9.81 24.69 18.48
N ASP A 111 9.23 25.85 18.83
CA ASP A 111 9.69 27.19 18.39
C ASP A 111 11.13 27.52 18.80
N ALA A 112 11.62 26.92 19.88
CA ALA A 112 12.99 27.13 20.38
C ALA A 112 14.03 26.21 19.71
N ILE A 113 13.60 25.29 18.86
CA ILE A 113 14.49 24.32 18.22
C ILE A 113 15.28 24.99 17.09
N SER A 114 16.61 24.91 17.18
CA SER A 114 17.49 25.27 16.07
C SER A 114 17.54 24.11 15.06
N TRP A 115 17.12 24.39 13.83
CA TRP A 115 17.02 23.40 12.76
C TRP A 115 18.27 23.39 11.88
N THR A 116 18.86 22.21 11.70
CA THR A 116 19.97 21.96 10.77
C THR A 116 19.49 21.11 9.61
N GLU A 117 19.74 21.54 8.39
CA GLU A 117 19.40 20.78 7.17
C GLU A 117 20.22 19.49 7.09
N ILE A 118 19.60 18.38 6.69
CA ILE A 118 20.25 17.06 6.64
C ILE A 118 20.06 16.33 5.31
N SER A 119 19.01 16.60 4.54
CA SER A 119 18.76 15.87 3.28
C SER A 119 17.77 16.59 2.37
N HIS A 120 17.97 16.44 1.05
CA HIS A 120 17.01 16.81 0.00
C HIS A 120 16.30 15.58 -0.62
N LYS A 121 16.57 14.39 -0.07
CA LYS A 121 16.00 13.12 -0.53
C LYS A 121 14.79 12.75 0.32
N SER A 122 13.72 12.29 -0.33
CA SER A 122 12.56 11.68 0.31
C SER A 122 12.28 10.33 -0.36
N PRO A 123 12.09 9.24 0.41
CA PRO A 123 12.25 9.12 1.86
C PRO A 123 13.69 9.41 2.32
N TYR A 124 13.84 9.82 3.58
CA TYR A 124 15.14 10.04 4.21
C TYR A 124 15.59 8.78 4.96
N LEU A 125 16.84 8.34 4.75
CA LEU A 125 17.43 7.27 5.55
C LEU A 125 17.97 7.87 6.85
N VAL A 126 17.33 7.56 7.97
CA VAL A 126 17.67 8.13 9.28
C VAL A 126 19.02 7.60 9.74
N GLU A 127 19.91 8.50 10.14
CA GLU A 127 21.26 8.15 10.59
C GLU A 127 21.29 7.83 12.10
N ALA A 128 22.29 7.06 12.52
CA ALA A 128 22.57 6.88 13.94
C ALA A 128 22.90 8.21 14.66
N SER A 129 23.40 9.20 13.91
CA SER A 129 23.70 10.54 14.42
C SER A 129 22.45 11.39 14.71
N ASP A 130 21.27 10.92 14.29
CA ASP A 130 19.99 11.62 14.49
C ASP A 130 19.28 11.21 15.78
N ILE A 131 19.76 10.16 16.47
CA ILE A 131 19.15 9.67 17.72
C ILE A 131 19.02 10.81 18.74
N GLY A 132 17.82 10.97 19.29
CA GLY A 132 17.47 12.03 20.24
C GLY A 132 17.11 13.39 19.60
N TYR A 133 17.18 13.53 18.27
CA TYR A 133 16.72 14.73 17.57
C TYR A 133 15.27 14.55 17.11
N LYS A 134 14.52 15.66 17.02
CA LYS A 134 13.30 15.73 16.23
C LYS A 134 13.65 15.96 14.76
N LEU A 135 12.79 15.48 13.86
CA LEU A 135 12.89 15.72 12.44
C LEU A 135 11.83 16.72 12.00
N LYS A 136 12.18 17.59 11.06
CA LYS A 136 11.24 18.48 10.36
C LYS A 136 11.35 18.24 8.88
N LEU A 137 10.21 18.11 8.21
CA LEU A 137 10.11 18.02 6.78
C LEU A 137 9.48 19.30 6.24
N VAL A 138 10.12 19.89 5.24
CA VAL A 138 9.58 21.01 4.45
C VAL A 138 9.34 20.52 3.03
N CYS A 139 8.11 20.67 2.55
CA CYS A 139 7.67 20.25 1.23
C CYS A 139 7.29 21.45 0.39
N THR A 140 7.78 21.52 -0.86
CA THR A 140 7.32 22.52 -1.83
C THR A 140 6.60 21.80 -2.98
N PRO A 141 5.27 21.84 -3.05
CA PRO A 141 4.51 21.15 -4.07
C PRO A 141 4.71 21.80 -5.45
N ARG A 142 4.85 20.97 -6.48
CA ARG A 142 5.08 21.42 -7.88
C ARG A 142 4.21 20.65 -8.87
N ASN A 143 3.93 21.27 -10.01
CA ASN A 143 3.25 20.64 -11.15
C ASN A 143 3.60 21.39 -12.45
N GLY A 144 4.48 20.81 -13.25
CA GLY A 144 5.13 21.45 -14.37
C GLY A 144 5.89 22.71 -13.95
N SER A 145 5.52 23.84 -14.54
CA SER A 145 6.09 25.14 -14.20
C SER A 145 5.50 25.78 -12.93
N LYS A 146 4.39 25.24 -12.39
CA LYS A 146 3.72 25.81 -11.21
C LYS A 146 4.41 25.34 -9.94
N THR A 147 4.60 26.27 -9.00
CA THR A 147 5.12 26.00 -7.65
C THR A 147 4.14 26.57 -6.63
N GLY A 148 3.74 25.73 -5.67
CA GLY A 148 2.87 26.11 -4.57
C GLY A 148 3.63 26.62 -3.34
N PRO A 149 2.92 27.07 -2.30
CA PRO A 149 3.55 27.44 -1.04
C PRO A 149 4.15 26.23 -0.33
N THR A 150 5.21 26.48 0.43
CA THR A 150 5.82 25.48 1.29
C THR A 150 4.88 25.08 2.41
N ALA A 151 4.79 23.77 2.69
CA ALA A 151 4.19 23.24 3.90
C ALA A 151 5.26 22.49 4.70
N ASP A 152 5.20 22.56 6.03
CA ASP A 152 6.12 21.85 6.90
C ASP A 152 5.42 21.06 8.00
N CYS A 153 6.12 20.06 8.53
CA CYS A 153 5.71 19.34 9.72
C CYS A 153 6.92 18.90 10.55
N VAL A 154 6.71 18.88 11.87
CA VAL A 154 7.69 18.44 12.86
C VAL A 154 7.25 17.11 13.47
N SER A 155 8.21 16.22 13.73
CA SER A 155 7.93 14.93 14.36
C SER A 155 7.48 15.12 15.81
N THR A 156 6.48 14.35 16.21
CA THR A 156 6.00 14.35 17.60
C THR A 156 6.96 13.60 18.53
N CYS A 157 7.70 12.63 18.00
CA CYS A 157 8.75 11.89 18.68
C CYS A 157 10.16 12.36 18.28
N THR A 158 11.15 12.01 19.09
CA THR A 158 12.57 12.04 18.69
C THR A 158 12.94 10.75 18.00
N VAL A 159 13.98 10.77 17.16
CA VAL A 159 14.56 9.55 16.60
C VAL A 159 15.04 8.63 17.72
N GLU A 160 14.63 7.37 17.64
CA GLU A 160 14.98 6.32 18.59
C GLU A 160 16.05 5.40 17.99
N ALA A 161 16.78 4.69 18.86
CA ALA A 161 17.60 3.58 18.42
C ALA A 161 16.70 2.45 17.86
N GLY A 162 17.15 1.77 16.81
CA GLY A 162 16.48 0.55 16.37
C GLY A 162 16.52 -0.58 17.42
N PRO A 163 15.80 -1.70 17.20
CA PRO A 163 15.71 -2.84 18.13
C PRO A 163 17.03 -3.61 18.38
N GLY A 164 18.19 -3.08 17.99
CA GLY A 164 19.43 -3.84 17.90
C GLY A 164 19.42 -4.74 16.67
N VAL A 165 19.88 -5.98 16.84
CA VAL A 165 19.97 -6.95 15.74
C VAL A 165 18.60 -7.52 15.40
N CYS A 166 18.16 -7.32 14.17
CA CYS A 166 16.94 -7.94 13.67
C CYS A 166 17.22 -9.31 13.05
N LEU A 167 16.30 -10.27 13.19
CA LEU A 167 16.44 -11.62 12.62
C LEU A 167 16.68 -11.61 11.11
N PHE A 168 16.04 -10.69 10.39
CA PHE A 168 16.22 -10.56 8.94
C PHE A 168 17.62 -10.12 8.53
N GLU A 169 18.41 -9.49 9.40
CA GLU A 169 19.77 -9.06 9.06
C GLU A 169 20.70 -10.26 8.82
N GLN A 170 20.50 -11.36 9.56
CA GLN A 170 21.18 -12.63 9.28
C GLN A 170 20.74 -13.22 7.94
N ARG A 171 19.46 -13.09 7.60
CA ARG A 171 18.91 -13.56 6.30
C ARG A 171 19.45 -12.72 5.14
N HIS A 172 19.67 -11.42 5.36
CA HIS A 172 20.23 -10.51 4.36
C HIS A 172 21.66 -10.88 3.94
N LEU A 173 22.41 -11.60 4.77
CA LEU A 173 23.72 -12.15 4.39
C LEU A 173 23.63 -13.10 3.18
N TYR A 174 22.48 -13.74 2.95
CA TYR A 174 22.23 -14.64 1.81
C TYR A 174 21.67 -13.90 0.58
N THR A 175 21.33 -12.63 0.72
CA THR A 175 20.61 -11.85 -0.30
C THR A 175 21.27 -10.52 -0.61
N GLN A 176 22.57 -10.39 -0.35
CA GLN A 176 23.33 -9.14 -0.51
C GLN A 176 23.31 -8.54 -1.92
N LYS A 177 23.03 -9.35 -2.94
CA LYS A 177 23.01 -8.94 -4.35
C LYS A 177 21.68 -9.33 -5.01
N ILE A 178 21.29 -8.49 -5.96
CA ILE A 178 20.30 -8.84 -6.97
C ILE A 178 20.87 -10.02 -7.78
N LEU A 179 20.03 -11.00 -8.08
CA LEU A 179 20.44 -12.17 -8.86
C LEU A 179 20.70 -11.78 -10.34
N PRO A 180 21.52 -12.52 -11.09
CA PRO A 180 21.68 -12.34 -12.53
C PRO A 180 20.35 -12.52 -13.29
N ASP A 181 20.32 -12.13 -14.56
CA ASP A 181 19.09 -12.05 -15.38
C ASP A 181 18.45 -13.43 -15.69
N ASP A 182 19.24 -14.50 -15.68
CA ASP A 182 18.78 -15.88 -15.84
C ASP A 182 18.19 -16.50 -14.56
N MET A 183 18.16 -15.73 -13.46
CA MET A 183 17.66 -16.14 -12.17
C MET A 183 16.72 -15.08 -11.59
N PHE A 184 15.78 -15.50 -10.74
CA PHE A 184 14.96 -14.57 -9.99
C PHE A 184 14.70 -15.09 -8.58
N ARG A 185 14.51 -14.15 -7.65
CA ARG A 185 14.22 -14.44 -6.25
C ARG A 185 12.76 -14.13 -5.93
N VAL A 186 12.09 -15.04 -5.25
CA VAL A 186 10.68 -14.90 -4.85
C VAL A 186 10.59 -14.78 -3.33
N VAL A 187 9.80 -13.84 -2.84
CA VAL A 187 9.43 -13.67 -1.44
C VAL A 187 7.93 -13.86 -1.30
N THR A 188 7.50 -14.63 -0.30
CA THR A 188 6.11 -14.62 0.18
C THR A 188 6.09 -14.27 1.66
N TYR A 189 5.25 -13.32 2.06
CA TYR A 189 5.25 -12.84 3.44
C TYR A 189 3.92 -12.22 3.88
N ASN A 190 3.33 -12.78 4.94
CA ASN A 190 2.19 -12.19 5.65
C ASN A 190 2.69 -11.11 6.62
N LEU A 191 2.24 -9.87 6.45
CA LEU A 191 2.76 -8.70 7.18
C LEU A 191 2.07 -8.42 8.52
N LEU A 192 1.02 -9.16 8.87
CA LEU A 192 0.11 -8.88 9.98
C LEU A 192 -0.57 -7.51 9.81
N ALA A 193 -1.81 -7.50 9.33
CA ALA A 193 -2.54 -6.24 9.09
C ALA A 193 -2.76 -5.50 10.42
N ASP A 194 -2.72 -4.18 10.38
CA ASP A 194 -2.83 -3.36 11.59
C ASP A 194 -4.17 -3.54 12.32
N LEU A 195 -5.24 -3.78 11.55
CA LEU A 195 -6.55 -4.08 12.10
C LEU A 195 -6.57 -5.34 13.00
N TYR A 196 -5.61 -6.26 12.83
CA TYR A 196 -5.44 -7.44 13.67
C TYR A 196 -4.39 -7.25 14.78
N ALA A 197 -3.62 -6.16 14.77
CA ALA A 197 -2.60 -5.85 15.77
C ALA A 197 -3.07 -4.80 16.79
N ASP A 198 -3.90 -3.84 16.37
CA ASP A 198 -4.26 -2.64 17.15
C ASP A 198 -5.51 -2.80 18.05
N SER A 199 -6.00 -4.02 18.26
CA SER A 199 -7.11 -4.28 19.18
C SER A 199 -6.63 -4.58 20.61
N ASP A 200 -7.46 -4.26 21.61
CA ASP A 200 -7.17 -4.61 23.01
C ASP A 200 -7.03 -6.13 23.18
N TYR A 201 -7.84 -6.90 22.48
CA TYR A 201 -7.74 -8.36 22.45
C TYR A 201 -6.40 -8.81 21.88
N SER A 202 -5.95 -8.21 20.77
CA SER A 202 -4.66 -8.52 20.16
C SER A 202 -3.51 -8.24 21.12
N ARG A 203 -3.49 -7.06 21.75
CA ARG A 203 -2.44 -6.66 22.69
C ARG A 203 -2.42 -7.50 23.97
N SER A 204 -3.57 -7.92 24.47
CA SER A 204 -3.67 -8.61 25.78
C SER A 204 -3.72 -10.13 25.69
N ILE A 205 -4.15 -10.70 24.56
CA ILE A 205 -4.39 -12.15 24.41
C ILE A 205 -3.53 -12.76 23.32
N LEU A 206 -3.48 -12.18 22.11
CA LEU A 206 -2.71 -12.76 21.00
C LEU A 206 -1.21 -12.49 21.13
N PHE A 207 -0.84 -11.27 21.53
CA PHE A 207 0.53 -10.78 21.59
C PHE A 207 0.92 -10.17 22.95
N PRO A 208 0.55 -10.76 24.11
CA PRO A 208 0.83 -10.18 25.43
C PRO A 208 2.33 -10.07 25.76
N TYR A 209 3.15 -10.84 25.05
CA TYR A 209 4.61 -10.83 25.14
C TYR A 209 5.27 -9.71 24.31
N CYS A 210 4.54 -9.08 23.40
CA CYS A 210 5.06 -8.03 22.53
C CYS A 210 4.77 -6.66 23.15
N PRO A 211 5.77 -5.79 23.36
CA PRO A 211 5.51 -4.47 23.92
C PRO A 211 4.62 -3.64 22.97
N PRO A 212 3.67 -2.83 23.49
CA PRO A 212 2.70 -2.11 22.65
C PRO A 212 3.32 -1.24 21.55
N TYR A 213 4.46 -0.59 21.82
CA TYR A 213 5.15 0.23 20.82
C TYR A 213 5.63 -0.60 19.62
N ALA A 214 5.98 -1.88 19.82
CA ALA A 214 6.48 -2.75 18.76
C ALA A 214 5.34 -3.36 17.93
N LEU A 215 4.10 -3.32 18.42
CA LEU A 215 2.89 -3.69 17.67
C LEU A 215 2.36 -2.54 16.81
N ALA A 216 2.67 -1.28 17.16
CA ALA A 216 2.21 -0.13 16.42
C ALA A 216 2.69 -0.14 14.96
N ILE A 217 1.80 0.18 14.01
CA ILE A 217 2.11 0.11 12.57
C ILE A 217 3.32 0.96 12.17
N ASP A 218 3.45 2.18 12.73
CA ASP A 218 4.57 3.06 12.41
C ASP A 218 5.92 2.46 12.83
N TYR A 219 5.95 1.60 13.85
CA TYR A 219 7.14 0.85 14.23
C TYR A 219 7.35 -0.35 13.31
N ARG A 220 6.32 -1.21 13.15
CA ARG A 220 6.41 -2.46 12.37
C ARG A 220 6.81 -2.21 10.92
N LYS A 221 6.22 -1.18 10.29
CA LYS A 221 6.46 -0.91 8.87
C LYS A 221 7.89 -0.58 8.53
N GLN A 222 8.57 0.15 9.41
CA GLN A 222 9.99 0.44 9.25
C GLN A 222 10.82 -0.85 9.19
N LEU A 223 10.47 -1.85 10.02
CA LEU A 223 11.16 -3.13 10.07
C LEU A 223 10.84 -4.02 8.88
N PHE A 224 9.57 -4.23 8.54
CA PHE A 224 9.25 -5.12 7.40
C PHE A 224 9.68 -4.52 6.06
N MET A 225 9.71 -3.18 5.90
CA MET A 225 10.25 -2.57 4.69
C MET A 225 11.76 -2.75 4.59
N LYS A 226 12.49 -2.56 5.71
CA LYS A 226 13.93 -2.86 5.78
C LYS A 226 14.20 -4.33 5.47
N GLU A 227 13.38 -5.24 6.02
CA GLU A 227 13.44 -6.67 5.74
C GLU A 227 13.24 -6.98 4.25
N ILE A 228 12.13 -6.51 3.66
CA ILE A 228 11.79 -6.76 2.25
C ILE A 228 12.85 -6.19 1.32
N ALA A 229 13.32 -4.96 1.55
CA ALA A 229 14.34 -4.31 0.71
C ALA A 229 15.65 -5.10 0.70
N GLY A 230 16.12 -5.56 1.87
CA GLY A 230 17.38 -6.31 1.96
C GLY A 230 17.33 -7.70 1.33
N TYR A 231 16.15 -8.22 0.98
CA TYR A 231 16.05 -9.47 0.24
C TYR A 231 16.45 -9.36 -1.22
N ASN A 232 16.52 -8.15 -1.81
CA ASN A 232 16.84 -7.98 -3.23
C ASN A 232 16.07 -9.00 -4.09
N ALA A 233 14.77 -9.10 -3.83
CA ALA A 233 13.89 -10.03 -4.52
C ALA A 233 13.61 -9.54 -5.95
N ASP A 234 12.95 -10.36 -6.75
CA ASP A 234 12.44 -9.94 -8.05
C ASP A 234 10.91 -10.09 -8.12
N ILE A 235 10.34 -10.95 -7.29
CA ILE A 235 8.90 -11.12 -7.08
C ILE A 235 8.63 -11.14 -5.57
N ILE A 236 7.69 -10.33 -5.10
CA ILE A 236 7.30 -10.24 -3.69
C ILE A 236 5.78 -10.37 -3.60
N CYS A 237 5.29 -11.42 -2.97
CA CYS A 237 3.87 -11.67 -2.73
C CYS A 237 3.56 -11.48 -1.24
N LEU A 238 2.76 -10.47 -0.92
CA LEU A 238 2.42 -10.11 0.46
C LEU A 238 0.96 -10.41 0.78
N GLN A 239 0.71 -10.81 2.02
CA GLN A 239 -0.63 -11.02 2.58
C GLN A 239 -0.84 -10.08 3.77
N GLU A 240 -2.10 -9.83 4.13
CA GLU A 240 -2.48 -8.91 5.21
C GLU A 240 -1.89 -7.52 5.05
N VAL A 241 -1.98 -7.00 3.82
CA VAL A 241 -1.51 -5.65 3.51
C VAL A 241 -2.68 -4.69 3.65
N ASP A 242 -2.68 -3.83 4.66
CA ASP A 242 -3.64 -2.73 4.74
C ASP A 242 -3.57 -1.85 3.49
N GLY A 243 -4.72 -1.45 2.93
CA GLY A 243 -4.74 -0.66 1.68
C GLY A 243 -3.94 0.65 1.78
N LYS A 244 -4.02 1.32 2.94
CA LYS A 244 -3.22 2.53 3.21
C LYS A 244 -1.73 2.24 3.27
N VAL A 245 -1.33 1.09 3.83
CA VAL A 245 0.08 0.67 3.90
C VAL A 245 0.59 0.34 2.50
N PHE A 246 -0.24 -0.25 1.64
CA PHE A 246 0.12 -0.44 0.24
C PHE A 246 0.36 0.90 -0.47
N ASP A 247 -0.63 1.81 -0.42
CA ASP A 247 -0.62 3.06 -1.20
C ASP A 247 0.42 4.07 -0.72
N LEU A 248 0.60 4.22 0.60
CA LEU A 248 1.40 5.28 1.20
C LEU A 248 2.81 4.83 1.60
N ASP A 249 3.01 3.54 1.88
CA ASP A 249 4.27 3.02 2.40
C ASP A 249 4.97 2.11 1.38
N LEU A 250 4.42 0.94 1.07
CA LEU A 250 5.10 -0.10 0.28
C LEU A 250 5.29 0.29 -1.19
N LEU A 251 4.24 0.80 -1.85
CA LEU A 251 4.30 1.10 -3.28
C LEU A 251 5.31 2.22 -3.59
N PRO A 252 5.26 3.41 -2.95
CA PRO A 252 6.23 4.46 -3.21
C PRO A 252 7.66 4.02 -2.88
N PHE A 253 7.85 3.30 -1.78
CA PHE A 253 9.16 2.83 -1.35
C PHE A 253 9.79 1.83 -2.32
N LEU A 254 9.03 0.81 -2.76
CA LEU A 254 9.54 -0.20 -3.68
C LEU A 254 9.67 0.33 -5.13
N GLN A 255 8.87 1.30 -5.55
CA GLN A 255 9.03 1.96 -6.85
C GLN A 255 10.39 2.63 -7.02
N MET A 256 10.96 3.20 -5.95
CA MET A 256 12.33 3.73 -5.98
C MET A 256 13.37 2.67 -6.32
N SER A 257 13.06 1.40 -6.05
CA SER A 257 13.88 0.24 -6.35
C SER A 257 13.45 -0.46 -7.65
N ASN A 258 12.66 0.21 -8.50
CA ASN A 258 12.16 -0.28 -9.80
C ASN A 258 11.16 -1.44 -9.69
N TYR A 259 10.30 -1.44 -8.67
CA TYR A 259 9.20 -2.40 -8.64
C TYR A 259 7.91 -1.80 -9.19
N ILE A 260 7.13 -2.64 -9.87
CA ILE A 260 5.71 -2.39 -10.15
C ILE A 260 4.92 -3.14 -9.08
N GLY A 261 4.02 -2.45 -8.40
CA GLY A 261 3.16 -3.03 -7.37
C GLY A 261 1.70 -3.13 -7.81
N MET A 262 1.06 -4.25 -7.51
CA MET A 262 -0.36 -4.49 -7.73
C MET A 262 -1.01 -4.92 -6.43
N TYR A 263 -2.23 -4.45 -6.19
CA TYR A 263 -2.99 -4.74 -4.98
C TYR A 263 -4.37 -5.31 -5.29
N LYS A 264 -4.81 -6.27 -4.49
CA LYS A 264 -6.16 -6.82 -4.50
C LYS A 264 -6.72 -6.82 -3.08
N SER A 265 -7.69 -5.93 -2.82
CA SER A 265 -8.50 -5.98 -1.60
C SER A 265 -9.29 -7.28 -1.52
N LYS A 266 -9.49 -7.78 -0.30
CA LYS A 266 -10.38 -8.89 0.04
C LYS A 266 -11.87 -8.48 0.15
N GLY A 267 -12.23 -7.28 -0.31
CA GLY A 267 -13.60 -6.78 -0.29
C GLY A 267 -13.89 -5.97 0.97
N ALA A 268 -14.69 -6.51 1.88
CA ALA A 268 -15.16 -5.77 3.06
C ALA A 268 -14.07 -5.50 4.13
N THR A 269 -12.91 -6.14 4.04
CA THR A 269 -11.79 -5.91 4.96
C THR A 269 -10.88 -4.80 4.46
N ALA A 270 -10.25 -4.08 5.40
CA ALA A 270 -9.33 -2.98 5.08
C ALA A 270 -7.96 -3.47 4.56
N GLU A 271 -7.71 -4.78 4.57
CA GLU A 271 -6.51 -5.44 4.07
C GLU A 271 -6.74 -6.30 2.83
N GLY A 272 -5.64 -6.65 2.17
CA GLY A 272 -5.65 -7.48 1.00
C GLY A 272 -4.29 -8.11 0.68
N LEU A 273 -4.13 -8.41 -0.60
CA LEU A 273 -2.97 -9.08 -1.17
C LEU A 273 -2.20 -8.08 -2.03
N ALA A 274 -0.88 -8.09 -1.94
CA ALA A 274 -0.04 -7.30 -2.82
C ALA A 274 0.96 -8.19 -3.57
N THR A 275 1.25 -7.84 -4.81
CA THR A 275 2.32 -8.46 -5.60
C THR A 275 3.21 -7.35 -6.15
N PHE A 276 4.52 -7.45 -5.93
CA PHE A 276 5.50 -6.55 -6.51
C PHE A 276 6.45 -7.33 -7.42
N VAL A 277 6.76 -6.76 -8.58
CA VAL A 277 7.67 -7.36 -9.56
C VAL A 277 8.74 -6.35 -9.98
N ASN A 278 9.99 -6.80 -10.06
CA ASN A 278 11.13 -5.98 -10.49
C ASN A 278 11.01 -5.66 -11.99
N SER A 279 10.72 -4.40 -12.30
CA SER A 279 10.45 -3.93 -13.67
C SER A 279 11.66 -4.02 -14.60
N LYS A 280 12.87 -4.12 -14.04
CA LYS A 280 14.08 -4.35 -14.86
C LYS A 280 14.10 -5.75 -15.47
N LYS A 281 13.53 -6.75 -14.78
CA LYS A 281 13.49 -8.14 -15.26
C LYS A 281 12.15 -8.54 -15.86
N PHE A 282 11.08 -7.87 -15.46
CA PHE A 282 9.72 -8.27 -15.81
C PHE A 282 8.88 -7.11 -16.32
N SER A 283 8.17 -7.34 -17.41
CA SER A 283 7.12 -6.47 -17.93
C SER A 283 5.75 -7.01 -17.51
N LEU A 284 4.89 -6.13 -16.99
CA LEU A 284 3.51 -6.49 -16.61
C LEU A 284 2.69 -6.80 -17.87
N VAL A 285 2.05 -7.98 -17.89
CA VAL A 285 1.13 -8.39 -18.97
C VAL A 285 -0.32 -8.20 -18.53
N LYS A 286 -0.66 -8.73 -17.35
CA LYS A 286 -2.03 -8.78 -16.86
C LYS A 286 -2.04 -8.77 -15.34
N ASN A 287 -3.05 -8.12 -14.77
CA ASN A 287 -3.31 -8.12 -13.33
C ASN A 287 -4.81 -8.38 -13.12
N CYS A 288 -5.16 -9.45 -12.44
CA CYS A 288 -6.54 -9.82 -12.15
C CYS A 288 -6.67 -10.47 -10.77
N GLY A 289 -7.89 -10.59 -10.27
CA GLY A 289 -8.13 -11.24 -8.99
C GLY A 289 -9.58 -11.14 -8.56
N ILE A 290 -10.03 -12.16 -7.83
CA ILE A 290 -11.42 -12.32 -7.42
C ILE A 290 -11.50 -12.64 -5.93
N ASN A 291 -12.64 -12.34 -5.34
CA ASN A 291 -13.05 -12.93 -4.07
C ASN A 291 -13.77 -14.25 -4.38
N ILE A 292 -13.31 -15.36 -3.80
CA ILE A 292 -13.87 -16.68 -4.05
C ILE A 292 -15.34 -16.73 -3.60
N GLY A 293 -15.66 -16.27 -2.39
CA GLY A 293 -17.01 -16.37 -1.85
C GLY A 293 -18.06 -15.63 -2.69
N GLU A 294 -17.69 -14.48 -3.24
CA GLU A 294 -18.55 -13.66 -4.11
C GLU A 294 -18.75 -14.25 -5.52
N ASN A 295 -17.83 -15.11 -5.98
CA ASN A 295 -17.76 -15.53 -7.39
C ASN A 295 -17.95 -17.05 -7.59
N ILE A 296 -17.95 -17.83 -6.51
CA ILE A 296 -18.00 -19.31 -6.55
C ILE A 296 -19.22 -19.87 -7.29
N SER A 297 -20.37 -19.20 -7.20
CA SER A 297 -21.63 -19.64 -7.80
C SER A 297 -21.97 -18.97 -9.14
N THR A 298 -21.13 -18.05 -9.61
CA THR A 298 -21.42 -17.21 -10.78
C THR A 298 -20.43 -17.40 -11.93
N LEU A 299 -19.23 -17.89 -11.66
CA LEU A 299 -18.22 -18.12 -12.68
C LEU A 299 -18.25 -19.55 -13.20
N ASP A 300 -18.47 -19.72 -14.50
CA ASP A 300 -18.54 -21.03 -15.18
C ASP A 300 -17.32 -21.92 -14.93
N ILE A 301 -16.14 -21.33 -14.72
CA ILE A 301 -14.89 -22.06 -14.40
C ILE A 301 -14.99 -22.88 -13.09
N PHE A 302 -15.97 -22.58 -12.23
CA PHE A 302 -16.19 -23.23 -10.95
C PHE A 302 -17.33 -24.25 -10.97
N ASP A 303 -18.10 -24.32 -12.05
CA ASP A 303 -19.33 -25.12 -12.14
C ASP A 303 -19.15 -26.57 -11.70
N GLU A 304 -18.06 -27.22 -12.14
CA GLU A 304 -17.81 -28.63 -11.82
C GLU A 304 -17.67 -28.86 -10.31
N LEU A 305 -16.88 -28.01 -9.64
CA LEU A 305 -16.63 -28.13 -8.20
C LEU A 305 -17.81 -27.60 -7.39
N TRP A 306 -18.43 -26.51 -7.85
CA TRP A 306 -19.61 -25.91 -7.24
C TRP A 306 -20.78 -26.89 -7.18
N ARG A 307 -21.07 -27.62 -8.27
CA ARG A 307 -22.15 -28.62 -8.31
C ARG A 307 -21.99 -29.74 -7.28
N LYS A 308 -20.77 -30.06 -6.85
CA LYS A 308 -20.50 -31.07 -5.81
C LYS A 308 -20.85 -30.60 -4.40
N ILE A 309 -20.84 -29.28 -4.15
CA ILE A 309 -21.03 -28.72 -2.80
C ILE A 309 -22.32 -27.90 -2.65
N GLN A 310 -22.93 -27.45 -3.74
CA GLN A 310 -24.06 -26.49 -3.72
C GLN A 310 -25.31 -27.01 -2.97
N SER A 311 -25.48 -28.32 -2.84
CA SER A 311 -26.60 -28.92 -2.10
C SER A 311 -26.40 -28.92 -0.58
N ASN A 312 -25.19 -28.61 -0.10
CA ASN A 312 -24.86 -28.53 1.33
C ASN A 312 -24.97 -27.07 1.79
N GLU A 313 -26.18 -26.62 2.15
CA GLU A 313 -26.46 -25.23 2.51
C GLU A 313 -25.55 -24.67 3.62
N PRO A 314 -25.26 -25.39 4.74
CA PRO A 314 -24.34 -24.90 5.76
C PRO A 314 -22.92 -24.65 5.22
N LEU A 315 -22.41 -25.58 4.40
CA LEU A 315 -21.10 -25.44 3.77
C LEU A 315 -21.05 -24.27 2.80
N VAL A 316 -22.07 -24.17 1.94
CA VAL A 316 -22.24 -23.07 0.97
C VAL A 316 -22.19 -21.73 1.69
N LYS A 317 -23.00 -21.55 2.73
CA LYS A 317 -23.01 -20.33 3.53
C LYS A 317 -21.63 -20.05 4.12
N ARG A 318 -20.98 -21.08 4.68
CA ARG A 318 -19.67 -20.94 5.34
C ARG A 318 -18.55 -20.55 4.37
N ILE A 319 -18.61 -20.94 3.10
CA ILE A 319 -17.60 -20.58 2.08
C ILE A 319 -17.93 -19.24 1.38
N THR A 320 -19.20 -18.94 1.11
CA THR A 320 -19.60 -17.70 0.41
C THR A 320 -19.48 -16.47 1.29
N GLU A 321 -19.68 -16.59 2.60
CA GLU A 321 -19.54 -15.48 3.56
C GLU A 321 -18.07 -15.12 3.89
N ARG A 322 -17.08 -15.71 3.21
CA ARG A 322 -15.66 -15.47 3.47
C ARG A 322 -15.07 -14.54 2.42
N SER A 323 -14.26 -13.60 2.90
CA SER A 323 -13.52 -12.62 2.10
C SER A 323 -12.23 -13.18 1.48
N THR A 324 -12.12 -14.49 1.25
CA THR A 324 -10.89 -15.08 0.70
C THR A 324 -10.72 -14.66 -0.75
N ALA A 325 -9.60 -13.99 -1.05
CA ALA A 325 -9.26 -13.55 -2.39
C ALA A 325 -8.10 -14.36 -2.98
N VAL A 326 -8.06 -14.42 -4.31
CA VAL A 326 -6.89 -14.81 -5.09
C VAL A 326 -6.50 -13.65 -5.99
N HIS A 327 -5.22 -13.30 -5.96
CA HIS A 327 -4.61 -12.25 -6.76
C HIS A 327 -3.66 -12.90 -7.76
N VAL A 328 -3.81 -12.60 -9.04
CA VAL A 328 -3.00 -13.17 -10.12
C VAL A 328 -2.37 -12.04 -10.93
N THR A 329 -1.05 -12.06 -10.99
CA THR A 329 -0.23 -11.18 -11.81
C THR A 329 0.47 -12.00 -12.87
N THR A 330 0.27 -11.65 -14.13
CA THR A 330 1.02 -12.23 -15.25
C THR A 330 2.11 -11.26 -15.68
N VAL A 331 3.35 -11.75 -15.78
CA VAL A 331 4.50 -10.98 -16.26
C VAL A 331 5.24 -11.71 -17.36
N LYS A 332 5.91 -10.96 -18.23
CA LYS A 332 6.85 -11.46 -19.22
C LYS A 332 8.28 -11.14 -18.79
N SER A 333 9.19 -12.09 -18.87
CA SER A 333 10.63 -11.88 -18.71
C SER A 333 11.14 -10.98 -19.84
N ASN A 334 11.89 -9.95 -19.49
CA ASN A 334 12.48 -9.01 -20.44
C ASN A 334 13.61 -9.65 -21.27
N ASP A 335 14.24 -10.71 -20.75
CA ASP A 335 15.43 -11.32 -21.37
C ASP A 335 15.14 -12.58 -22.20
N SER A 336 14.06 -13.29 -21.89
CA SER A 336 13.77 -14.61 -22.48
C SER A 336 12.39 -14.73 -23.13
N ASP A 337 11.60 -13.66 -23.11
CA ASP A 337 10.20 -13.63 -23.54
C ASP A 337 9.25 -14.63 -22.84
N LYS A 338 9.74 -15.44 -21.90
CA LYS A 338 8.96 -16.37 -21.08
C LYS A 338 7.98 -15.65 -20.17
N VAL A 339 6.86 -16.30 -19.88
CA VAL A 339 5.76 -15.74 -19.10
C VAL A 339 5.61 -16.46 -17.76
N LEU A 340 5.37 -15.69 -16.70
CA LEU A 340 5.05 -16.20 -15.37
C LEU A 340 3.65 -15.75 -14.97
N VAL A 341 2.83 -16.70 -14.53
CA VAL A 341 1.54 -16.46 -13.87
C VAL A 341 1.77 -16.59 -12.36
N ILE A 342 1.80 -15.47 -11.68
CA ILE A 342 2.11 -15.36 -10.25
C ILE A 342 0.79 -15.24 -9.50
N ALA A 343 0.44 -16.26 -8.73
CA ALA A 343 -0.72 -16.28 -7.85
C ALA A 343 -0.31 -15.98 -6.42
N ASN A 344 -1.16 -15.24 -5.70
CA ASN A 344 -1.04 -14.92 -4.29
C ASN A 344 -2.41 -15.10 -3.62
N THR A 345 -2.46 -15.72 -2.46
CA THR A 345 -3.70 -15.87 -1.68
C THR A 345 -3.44 -15.84 -0.17
N HIS A 346 -4.50 -15.64 0.60
CA HIS A 346 -4.50 -15.84 2.05
C HIS A 346 -5.79 -16.57 2.42
N LEU A 347 -5.67 -17.85 2.76
CA LEU A 347 -6.80 -18.75 3.04
C LEU A 347 -7.36 -18.55 4.45
N TYR A 348 -8.54 -19.10 4.71
CA TYR A 348 -9.23 -18.91 5.98
C TYR A 348 -8.48 -19.45 7.21
N PHE A 349 -8.30 -18.61 8.22
CA PHE A 349 -7.43 -18.86 9.37
C PHE A 349 -7.95 -19.87 10.40
N HIS A 350 -9.27 -20.06 10.52
CA HIS A 350 -9.85 -20.74 11.69
C HIS A 350 -9.34 -22.20 11.79
N PRO A 351 -8.81 -22.65 12.94
CA PRO A 351 -8.15 -23.96 13.05
C PRO A 351 -9.05 -25.11 12.57
N ASP A 352 -10.31 -25.14 13.03
CA ASP A 352 -11.31 -26.18 12.69
C ASP A 352 -11.97 -26.02 11.30
N ALA A 353 -11.32 -25.35 10.36
CA ALA A 353 -11.87 -25.08 9.03
C ALA A 353 -11.02 -25.65 7.90
N ALA A 354 -10.39 -26.81 8.13
CA ALA A 354 -9.53 -27.45 7.14
C ALA A 354 -10.28 -27.79 5.84
N HIS A 355 -11.53 -28.26 5.93
CA HIS A 355 -12.39 -28.50 4.76
C HIS A 355 -12.66 -27.22 3.95
N ILE A 356 -12.86 -26.09 4.64
CA ILE A 356 -13.06 -24.79 3.98
C ILE A 356 -11.80 -24.37 3.23
N ARG A 357 -10.63 -24.43 3.88
CA ARG A 357 -9.37 -24.08 3.21
C ARG A 357 -9.07 -24.98 2.02
N LEU A 358 -9.35 -26.28 2.13
CA LEU A 358 -9.15 -27.24 1.05
C LEU A 358 -10.04 -26.93 -0.17
N LEU A 359 -11.30 -26.56 0.07
CA LEU A 359 -12.18 -26.09 -1.01
C LEU A 359 -11.70 -24.76 -1.58
N GLN A 360 -11.34 -23.79 -0.73
CA GLN A 360 -10.86 -22.48 -1.16
C GLN A 360 -9.63 -22.60 -2.06
N ILE A 361 -8.64 -23.42 -1.70
CA ILE A 361 -7.46 -23.60 -2.55
C ILE A 361 -7.82 -24.28 -3.87
N ALA A 362 -8.76 -25.23 -3.88
CA ALA A 362 -9.21 -25.87 -5.11
C ALA A 362 -9.88 -24.86 -6.08
N PHE A 363 -10.73 -23.96 -5.57
CA PHE A 363 -11.29 -22.86 -6.36
C PHE A 363 -10.21 -21.87 -6.81
N CYS A 364 -9.24 -21.52 -5.96
CA CYS A 364 -8.13 -20.67 -6.35
C CYS A 364 -7.29 -21.31 -7.47
N MET A 365 -6.98 -22.60 -7.37
CA MET A 365 -6.25 -23.35 -8.40
C MET A 365 -7.02 -23.37 -9.73
N LYS A 366 -8.36 -23.55 -9.71
CA LYS A 366 -9.20 -23.46 -10.91
C LYS A 366 -9.18 -22.07 -11.55
N TYR A 367 -9.18 -21.01 -10.74
CA TYR A 367 -9.04 -19.65 -11.26
C TYR A 367 -7.68 -19.41 -11.90
N VAL A 368 -6.59 -19.83 -11.23
CA VAL A 368 -5.22 -19.69 -11.75
C VAL A 368 -5.01 -20.52 -13.03
N GLU A 369 -5.54 -21.75 -13.07
CA GLU A 369 -5.55 -22.62 -14.26
C GLU A 369 -6.25 -21.94 -15.44
N SER A 370 -7.42 -21.31 -15.20
CA SER A 370 -8.12 -20.53 -16.22
C SER A 370 -7.29 -19.36 -16.75
N VAL A 371 -6.69 -18.56 -15.85
CA VAL A 371 -5.82 -17.43 -16.24
C VAL A 371 -4.60 -17.91 -17.02
N TYR A 372 -4.00 -19.04 -16.63
CA TYR A 372 -2.90 -19.67 -17.34
C TYR A 372 -3.30 -20.04 -18.77
N HIS A 373 -4.42 -20.76 -18.96
CA HIS A 373 -4.87 -21.16 -20.29
C HIS A 373 -5.26 -19.97 -21.16
N GLN A 374 -5.95 -18.98 -20.58
CA GLN A 374 -6.31 -17.74 -21.28
C GLN A 374 -5.04 -17.01 -21.74
N THR A 375 -4.06 -16.83 -20.86
CA THR A 375 -2.79 -16.17 -21.18
C THR A 375 -2.03 -16.92 -22.28
N LYS A 376 -1.95 -18.25 -22.18
CA LYS A 376 -1.30 -19.10 -23.19
C LYS A 376 -1.93 -18.91 -24.57
N GLN A 377 -3.26 -18.83 -24.64
CA GLN A 377 -3.99 -18.60 -25.89
C GLN A 377 -3.83 -17.17 -26.41
N GLU A 378 -4.03 -16.16 -25.56
CA GLU A 378 -3.94 -14.73 -25.92
C GLU A 378 -2.57 -14.34 -26.46
N LEU A 379 -1.50 -14.93 -25.90
CA LEU A 379 -0.12 -14.66 -26.29
C LEU A 379 0.47 -15.72 -27.25
N ASN A 380 -0.30 -16.72 -27.65
CA ASN A 380 0.12 -17.82 -28.53
C ASN A 380 1.44 -18.49 -28.05
N LEU A 381 1.44 -18.95 -26.79
CA LEU A 381 2.61 -19.52 -26.12
C LEU A 381 2.60 -21.06 -26.14
N ASP A 382 3.78 -21.67 -26.22
CA ASP A 382 3.95 -23.10 -25.98
C ASP A 382 3.98 -23.42 -24.47
N GLU A 383 3.88 -24.70 -24.10
CA GLU A 383 3.90 -25.13 -22.69
C GLU A 383 5.20 -24.78 -21.96
N ASN A 384 6.31 -24.66 -22.69
CA ASN A 384 7.61 -24.35 -22.12
C ASN A 384 7.84 -22.83 -21.93
N ASP A 385 6.93 -22.00 -22.43
CA ASP A 385 7.06 -20.54 -22.42
C ASP A 385 6.21 -19.88 -21.34
N ILE A 386 5.41 -20.64 -20.59
CA ILE A 386 4.57 -20.15 -19.51
C ILE A 386 4.70 -21.04 -18.27
N SER A 387 4.80 -20.44 -17.08
CA SER A 387 4.90 -21.18 -15.82
C SER A 387 4.11 -20.51 -14.70
N ILE A 388 3.78 -21.27 -13.66
CA ILE A 388 3.00 -20.78 -12.52
C ILE A 388 3.89 -20.70 -11.29
N ILE A 389 3.75 -19.62 -10.52
CA ILE A 389 4.25 -19.49 -9.16
C ILE A 389 3.04 -19.23 -8.26
N PHE A 390 2.81 -20.06 -7.25
CA PHE A 390 1.67 -19.88 -6.34
C PHE A 390 2.17 -19.62 -4.91
N CYS A 391 2.20 -18.35 -4.53
CA CYS A 391 2.53 -17.87 -3.20
C CYS A 391 1.28 -17.72 -2.33
N GLY A 392 1.47 -17.62 -1.01
CA GLY A 392 0.39 -17.27 -0.10
C GLY A 392 0.60 -17.75 1.32
N ASP A 393 -0.28 -17.27 2.19
CA ASP A 393 -0.52 -17.85 3.50
C ASP A 393 -1.69 -18.83 3.38
N PHE A 394 -1.37 -20.12 3.38
CA PHE A 394 -2.36 -21.17 3.22
C PHE A 394 -3.07 -21.54 4.52
N ASN A 395 -2.67 -21.01 5.68
CA ASN A 395 -3.18 -21.39 7.00
C ASN A 395 -3.26 -22.93 7.17
N SER A 396 -2.28 -23.64 6.61
CA SER A 396 -2.25 -25.10 6.55
C SER A 396 -0.83 -25.59 6.79
N VAL A 397 -0.72 -26.65 7.58
CA VAL A 397 0.56 -27.31 7.87
C VAL A 397 0.92 -28.32 6.76
N PRO A 398 2.19 -28.76 6.65
CA PRO A 398 2.61 -29.69 5.59
C PRO A 398 1.84 -31.02 5.53
N ASP A 399 1.29 -31.49 6.65
CA ASP A 399 0.49 -32.73 6.72
C ASP A 399 -0.98 -32.53 6.27
N GLY A 400 -1.38 -31.29 5.97
CA GLY A 400 -2.74 -30.94 5.57
C GLY A 400 -3.07 -31.34 4.13
N GLY A 401 -4.38 -31.39 3.83
CA GLY A 401 -4.91 -31.78 2.53
C GLY A 401 -4.52 -30.82 1.42
N ILE A 402 -4.24 -29.55 1.73
CA ILE A 402 -3.80 -28.56 0.75
C ILE A 402 -2.43 -28.93 0.18
N PHE A 403 -1.46 -29.25 1.04
CA PHE A 403 -0.13 -29.64 0.60
C PHE A 403 -0.19 -30.90 -0.26
N LYS A 404 -1.00 -31.88 0.17
CA LYS A 404 -1.27 -33.10 -0.59
C LYS A 404 -1.89 -32.81 -1.96
N LEU A 405 -2.92 -31.96 -2.02
CA LEU A 405 -3.56 -31.57 -3.27
C LEU A 405 -2.57 -30.91 -4.23
N MET A 406 -1.75 -29.97 -3.75
CA MET A 406 -0.83 -29.21 -4.59
C MET A 406 0.36 -30.04 -5.09
N THR A 407 0.83 -30.99 -4.29
CA THR A 407 2.02 -31.82 -4.63
C THR A 407 1.68 -33.13 -5.31
N GLN A 408 0.54 -33.75 -4.96
CA GLN A 408 0.12 -35.07 -5.46
C GLN A 408 -1.06 -34.98 -6.43
N ARG A 409 -1.66 -33.79 -6.61
CA ARG A 409 -2.81 -33.54 -7.48
C ARG A 409 -4.07 -34.32 -7.07
N HIS A 410 -4.12 -34.84 -5.86
CA HIS A 410 -5.22 -35.64 -5.35
C HIS A 410 -5.31 -35.59 -3.82
N VAL A 411 -6.53 -35.63 -3.30
CA VAL A 411 -6.85 -35.86 -1.89
C VAL A 411 -8.00 -36.85 -1.86
N GLU A 412 -7.90 -37.89 -1.03
CA GLU A 412 -8.91 -38.94 -0.94
C GLU A 412 -10.19 -38.42 -0.28
N GLU A 413 -11.32 -39.04 -0.64
CA GLU A 413 -12.64 -38.66 -0.13
C GLU A 413 -12.78 -38.79 1.40
N ASN A 414 -12.02 -39.72 2.00
CA ASN A 414 -12.03 -39.96 3.45
C ASN A 414 -10.94 -39.19 4.20
N PHE A 415 -10.25 -38.25 3.56
CA PHE A 415 -9.17 -37.49 4.17
C PHE A 415 -9.66 -36.67 5.38
N VAL A 416 -8.80 -36.59 6.42
CA VAL A 416 -9.17 -36.03 7.73
C VAL A 416 -9.64 -34.57 7.68
N ASP A 417 -9.12 -33.77 6.72
CA ASP A 417 -9.53 -32.37 6.59
C ASP A 417 -11.01 -32.22 6.24
N PHE A 418 -11.61 -33.17 5.50
CA PHE A 418 -13.05 -33.18 5.22
C PHE A 418 -13.89 -33.53 6.45
N GLN A 419 -13.27 -34.06 7.51
CA GLN A 419 -13.91 -34.41 8.78
C GLN A 419 -13.77 -33.29 9.83
N SER A 420 -13.08 -32.19 9.51
CA SER A 420 -12.97 -31.05 10.42
C SER A 420 -14.36 -30.51 10.78
N SER A 421 -14.58 -30.31 12.08
CA SER A 421 -15.88 -30.27 12.75
C SER A 421 -16.96 -29.42 12.07
N LYS A 422 -18.18 -29.99 12.11
CA LYS A 422 -19.49 -29.43 11.72
C LYS A 422 -19.61 -27.92 11.91
#